data_AF-A0A532E267-F1
#
_entry.id   AF-A0A532E267-F1
#
_cell.length_a   1.000
_cell.length_b   1.000
_cell.length_c   1.000
_cell.angle_alpha   90.00
_cell.angle_beta   90.00
_cell.angle_gamma   90.00
#
_symmetry.space_group_name_H-M   'P 1'
#
loop_
_entity.id
_entity.type
_entity.pdbx_description
1 polymer ?
#
loop_
_entity_poly.entity_id
_entity_poly.type
_entity_poly.pdbx_seq_one_letter_code
_entity_poly.pdbx_strand_id
1 'polypeptide(L)'
;MEPGSDKDLHTIKAVTEAAGLAATRGEWNRVEHYLQLRERLLSQEALSPEHRTYVLTVDRTIAQQITVAQAGLASLLDEAAKTRQRLQGLRRWNGAFSTDSGTIERHI
;
A
#
# COMPACT_ATOMS: atom_id res chain seq x y z
N MET A 1 -17.24 -5.86 39.17
CA MET A 1 -16.73 -5.22 37.95
C MET A 1 -15.22 -5.22 38.06
N GLU A 2 -14.54 -6.01 37.23
CA GLU A 2 -13.08 -6.07 37.22
C GLU A 2 -12.53 -4.82 36.51
N PRO A 3 -11.64 -4.05 37.14
CA PRO A 3 -11.06 -2.83 36.56
C PRO A 3 -10.17 -3.09 35.33
N GLY A 4 -9.85 -4.35 35.00
CA GLY A 4 -9.10 -4.73 33.81
C GLY A 4 -9.88 -4.57 32.49
N SER A 5 -11.16 -4.96 32.48
CA SER A 5 -12.00 -5.01 31.27
C SER A 5 -12.19 -3.63 30.61
N ASP A 6 -12.33 -2.57 31.43
CA ASP A 6 -12.54 -1.19 30.93
C ASP A 6 -11.24 -0.56 30.37
N LYS A 7 -10.09 -0.92 30.95
CA LYS A 7 -8.77 -0.49 30.48
C LYS A 7 -8.41 -1.14 29.14
N ASP A 8 -8.74 -2.42 28.98
CA ASP A 8 -8.48 -3.15 27.74
C ASP A 8 -9.37 -2.64 26.61
N LEU A 9 -10.62 -2.27 26.92
CA LEU A 9 -11.54 -1.63 25.97
C LEU A 9 -11.05 -0.26 25.48
N HIS A 10 -10.60 0.61 26.39
CA HIS A 10 -9.99 1.89 26.03
C HIS A 10 -8.75 1.67 25.15
N THR A 11 -7.95 0.64 25.47
CA THR A 11 -6.75 0.31 24.71
C THR A 11 -7.11 -0.17 23.30
N ILE A 12 -8.12 -1.04 23.14
CA ILE A 12 -8.63 -1.50 21.84
C ILE A 12 -9.07 -0.31 20.97
N LYS A 13 -9.77 0.65 21.56
CA LYS A 13 -10.20 1.87 20.85
C LYS A 13 -9.00 2.68 20.38
N ALA A 14 -8.04 2.94 21.28
CA ALA A 14 -6.84 3.71 20.96
C ALA A 14 -6.00 3.07 19.85
N VAL A 15 -5.78 1.74 19.89
CA VAL A 15 -5.03 1.04 18.82
C VAL A 15 -5.80 1.02 17.50
N THR A 16 -7.14 0.98 17.55
CA THR A 16 -7.98 1.08 16.35
C THR A 16 -7.86 2.46 15.70
N GLU A 17 -7.93 3.53 16.49
CA GLU A 17 -7.73 4.90 16.02
C GLU A 17 -6.33 5.10 15.44
N ALA A 18 -5.30 4.57 16.12
CA ALA A 18 -3.92 4.62 15.66
C ALA A 18 -3.73 3.88 14.33
N ALA A 19 -4.37 2.71 14.15
CA ALA A 19 -4.34 1.98 12.88
C ALA A 19 -4.97 2.79 11.74
N GLY A 20 -6.12 3.41 12.00
CA GLY A 20 -6.80 4.28 11.01
C GLY A 20 -5.94 5.49 10.62
N LEU A 21 -5.30 6.13 11.60
CA LEU A 21 -4.40 7.28 11.35
C LEU A 21 -3.11 6.88 10.64
N ALA A 22 -2.55 5.71 10.94
CA ALA A 22 -1.40 5.18 10.21
C ALA A 22 -1.77 4.90 8.74
N ALA A 23 -2.97 4.36 8.49
CA ALA A 23 -3.45 4.06 7.15
C ALA A 23 -3.68 5.34 6.32
N THR A 24 -4.23 6.42 6.92
CA THR A 24 -4.38 7.71 6.21
C THR A 24 -3.04 8.32 5.80
N ARG A 25 -1.96 8.00 6.52
CA ARG A 25 -0.60 8.44 6.23
C ARG A 25 0.18 7.48 5.33
N GLY A 26 -0.40 6.34 4.95
CA GLY A 26 0.29 5.29 4.18
C GLY A 26 1.39 4.56 4.96
N GLU A 27 1.35 4.61 6.29
CA GLU A 27 2.35 3.98 7.18
C GLU A 27 2.03 2.49 7.38
N TRP A 28 2.08 1.69 6.31
CA TRP A 28 1.55 0.30 6.30
C TRP A 28 2.17 -0.63 7.35
N ASN A 29 3.47 -0.51 7.64
CA ASN A 29 4.13 -1.28 8.70
C ASN A 29 3.53 -0.99 10.09
N ARG A 30 3.10 0.26 10.33
CA ARG A 30 2.44 0.64 11.59
C ARG A 30 1.00 0.15 11.62
N VAL A 31 0.29 0.20 10.49
CA VAL A 31 -1.05 -0.40 10.37
C VAL A 31 -1.01 -1.87 10.77
N GLU A 32 -0.10 -2.65 10.18
CA GLU A 32 0.07 -4.07 10.53
C GLU A 32 0.35 -4.26 12.02
N HIS A 33 1.28 -3.50 12.59
CA HIS A 33 1.61 -3.57 14.01
C HIS A 33 0.38 -3.32 14.92
N TYR A 34 -0.40 -2.29 14.63
CA TYR A 34 -1.59 -1.97 15.43
C TYR A 34 -2.70 -3.00 15.27
N LEU A 35 -2.89 -3.56 14.08
CA LEU A 35 -3.86 -4.62 13.84
C LEU A 35 -3.49 -5.90 14.60
N GLN A 36 -2.21 -6.30 14.60
CA GLN A 36 -1.73 -7.45 15.38
C GLN A 36 -1.89 -7.23 16.88
N LEU A 37 -1.60 -6.03 17.38
CA LEU A 37 -1.81 -5.71 18.79
C LEU A 37 -3.30 -5.79 19.17
N ARG A 38 -4.17 -5.25 18.31
CA ARG A 38 -5.61 -5.29 18.52
C ARG A 38 -6.16 -6.72 18.50
N GLU A 39 -5.68 -7.58 17.61
CA GLU A 39 -6.05 -8.99 17.56
C GLU A 39 -5.77 -9.70 18.90
N ARG A 40 -4.61 -9.43 19.51
CA ARG A 40 -4.26 -9.98 20.83
C ARG A 40 -5.16 -9.47 21.96
N LEU A 41 -5.60 -8.22 21.90
CA LEU A 41 -6.52 -7.66 22.90
C LEU A 41 -7.94 -8.23 22.72
N LEU A 42 -8.39 -8.39 21.49
CA LEU A 42 -9.70 -8.95 21.16
C LEU A 42 -9.83 -10.44 21.47
N SER A 43 -8.72 -11.18 21.54
CA SER A 43 -8.75 -12.59 21.97
C SER A 43 -8.92 -12.75 23.48
N GLN A 44 -8.74 -11.68 24.25
CA GLN A 44 -8.80 -11.68 25.71
C GLN A 44 -10.14 -11.17 26.26
N GLU A 45 -10.86 -10.32 25.51
CA GLU A 45 -12.05 -9.61 25.98
C GLU A 45 -13.16 -9.57 24.91
N ALA A 46 -14.41 -9.74 25.33
CA ALA A 46 -15.56 -9.66 24.43
C ALA A 46 -16.04 -8.21 24.27
N LEU A 47 -16.02 -7.69 23.04
CA LEU A 47 -16.52 -6.35 22.76
C LEU A 47 -18.05 -6.25 22.87
N SER A 48 -18.50 -5.12 23.42
CA SER A 48 -19.90 -4.70 23.28
C SER A 48 -20.27 -4.45 21.80
N PRO A 49 -21.56 -4.54 21.43
CA PRO A 49 -21.99 -4.35 20.04
C PRO A 49 -21.59 -2.99 19.44
N GLU A 50 -21.61 -1.93 20.26
CA GLU A 50 -21.22 -0.58 19.86
C GLU A 50 -19.73 -0.51 19.50
N HIS A 51 -18.85 -1.00 20.38
CA HIS A 51 -17.42 -1.02 20.13
C HIS A 51 -17.03 -1.91 18.95
N ARG A 52 -17.72 -3.06 18.79
CA ARG A 52 -17.53 -3.90 17.61
C ARG A 52 -17.88 -3.15 16.32
N THR A 53 -18.98 -2.42 16.31
CA THR A 53 -19.41 -1.61 15.15
C THR A 53 -18.39 -0.53 14.83
N TYR A 54 -17.84 0.13 15.86
CA TYR A 54 -16.78 1.11 15.72
C TYR A 54 -15.52 0.52 15.06
N VAL A 55 -15.01 -0.61 15.60
CA VAL A 55 -13.83 -1.30 15.07
C VAL A 55 -14.03 -1.68 13.60
N LEU A 56 -15.18 -2.28 13.27
CA LEU A 56 -15.50 -2.67 11.89
C LEU A 56 -15.60 -1.47 10.94
N THR A 57 -16.03 -0.31 11.44
CA THR A 57 -16.12 0.90 10.61
C THR A 57 -14.73 1.39 10.23
N VAL A 58 -13.82 1.45 11.21
CA VAL A 58 -12.42 1.82 10.95
C VAL A 58 -11.75 0.82 10.01
N ASP A 59 -12.00 -0.48 10.18
CA ASP A 59 -11.44 -1.52 9.32
C ASP A 59 -11.89 -1.39 7.87
N ARG A 60 -13.16 -1.05 7.63
CA ARG A 60 -13.65 -0.75 6.27
C ARG A 60 -12.92 0.44 5.67
N THR A 61 -12.67 1.49 6.46
CA THR A 61 -11.90 2.66 6.01
C THR A 61 -10.46 2.28 5.64
N ILE A 62 -9.79 1.48 6.48
CA ILE A 62 -8.43 0.99 6.20
C ILE A 62 -8.42 0.15 4.91
N ALA A 63 -9.37 -0.77 4.74
CA ALA A 63 -9.49 -1.62 3.55
C ALA A 63 -9.69 -0.79 2.26
N GLN A 64 -10.51 0.26 2.33
CA GLN A 64 -10.71 1.20 1.23
C GLN A 64 -9.37 1.87 0.85
N GLN A 65 -8.61 2.34 1.85
CA GLN A 65 -7.32 2.99 1.61
C GLN A 65 -6.27 2.05 1.03
N ILE A 66 -6.24 0.79 1.50
CA ILE A 66 -5.38 -0.26 0.91
C ILE A 66 -5.72 -0.47 -0.56
N THR A 67 -7.00 -0.56 -0.90
CA THR A 67 -7.45 -0.73 -2.30
C THR A 67 -6.97 0.42 -3.18
N VAL A 68 -7.12 1.67 -2.71
CA VAL A 68 -6.65 2.86 -3.43
C VAL A 68 -5.12 2.84 -3.61
N ALA A 69 -4.38 2.51 -2.55
CA ALA A 69 -2.92 2.42 -2.61
C ALA A 69 -2.45 1.35 -3.60
N GLN A 70 -3.10 0.19 -3.63
CA GLN A 70 -2.81 -0.89 -4.58
C GLN A 70 -3.06 -0.46 -6.03
N ALA A 71 -4.17 0.24 -6.29
CA ALA A 71 -4.46 0.77 -7.62
C ALA A 71 -3.40 1.79 -8.08
N GLY A 72 -2.98 2.69 -7.17
CA GLY A 72 -1.91 3.64 -7.45
C GLY A 72 -0.58 2.97 -7.77
N LEU A 73 -0.18 1.97 -6.98
CA LEU A 73 1.04 1.19 -7.23
C LEU A 73 0.98 0.45 -8.58
N ALA A 74 -0.16 -0.16 -8.91
CA ALA A 74 -0.34 -0.84 -10.19
C ALA A 74 -0.17 0.13 -11.37
N SER A 75 -0.74 1.34 -11.28
CA SER A 75 -0.60 2.38 -12.30
C SER A 75 0.87 2.80 -12.48
N LEU A 76 1.59 3.05 -11.37
CA LEU A 76 3.00 3.45 -11.42
C LEU A 76 3.88 2.35 -12.02
N LEU A 77 3.60 1.09 -11.72
CA LEU A 77 4.32 -0.05 -12.29
C LEU A 77 4.09 -0.19 -13.81
N ASP A 78 2.85 0.03 -14.26
CA ASP A 78 2.51 0.02 -15.69
C ASP A 78 3.20 1.17 -16.45
N GLU A 79 3.19 2.39 -15.90
CA GLU A 79 3.91 3.53 -16.47
C GLU A 79 5.43 3.30 -16.54
N ALA A 80 6.01 2.73 -15.48
CA ALA A 80 7.43 2.37 -15.46
C ALA A 80 7.75 1.30 -16.51
N ALA A 81 6.88 0.30 -16.70
CA ALA A 81 7.04 -0.72 -17.71
C ALA A 81 6.99 -0.15 -19.14
N LYS A 82 6.00 0.71 -19.43
CA LYS A 82 5.88 1.41 -20.72
C LYS A 82 7.09 2.29 -21.01
N THR A 83 7.58 3.02 -20.00
CA THR A 83 8.78 3.85 -20.12
C THR A 83 10.01 3.00 -20.45
N ARG A 84 10.19 1.86 -19.75
CA ARG A 84 11.28 0.92 -20.03
C ARG A 84 11.21 0.35 -21.45
N GLN A 85 10.01 -0.04 -21.90
CA GLN A 85 9.80 -0.54 -23.25
C GLN A 85 10.14 0.52 -24.31
N ARG A 86 9.70 1.77 -24.12
CA ARG A 86 10.02 2.88 -25.03
C ARG A 86 11.52 3.12 -25.13
N LEU A 87 12.23 3.14 -23.99
CA LEU A 87 13.68 3.30 -23.98
C LEU A 87 14.41 2.13 -24.68
N GLN A 88 13.94 0.90 -24.50
CA GLN A 88 14.48 -0.26 -25.22
C GLN A 88 14.23 -0.14 -26.73
N GLY A 89 13.04 0.30 -27.14
CA GLY A 89 12.72 0.57 -28.56
C GLY A 89 13.64 1.63 -29.17
N LEU A 90 13.85 2.74 -28.48
CA LEU A 90 14.77 3.81 -28.91
C LEU A 90 16.21 3.32 -29.04
N ARG A 91 16.70 2.51 -28.09
CA ARG A 91 18.04 1.91 -28.17
C ARG A 91 18.20 1.00 -29.39
N ARG A 92 17.19 0.17 -29.68
CA ARG A 92 17.20 -0.69 -30.88
C ARG A 92 17.20 0.13 -32.17
N TRP A 93 16.39 1.19 -32.22
CA TRP A 93 16.30 2.08 -33.37
C TRP A 93 17.62 2.85 -33.61
N ASN A 94 18.19 3.47 -32.58
CA ASN A 94 19.50 4.14 -32.68
C ASN A 94 20.63 3.16 -33.05
N GLY A 95 20.59 1.94 -32.53
CA GLY A 95 21.54 0.89 -32.90
C GLY A 95 21.41 0.49 -34.37
N ALA A 96 20.18 0.38 -34.89
CA ALA A 96 19.91 0.08 -36.30
C ALA A 96 20.46 1.19 -37.22
N PHE A 97 20.25 2.47 -36.90
CA PHE A 97 20.79 3.61 -37.65
C PHE A 97 22.32 3.68 -37.66
N SER A 98 23.00 3.20 -36.60
CA SER A 98 24.47 3.18 -36.57
C SER A 98 25.06 2.08 -37.46
N THR A 99 24.32 1.01 -37.74
CA THR A 99 24.73 -0.06 -38.69
C THR A 99 24.30 0.22 -40.13
N ASP A 100 23.23 0.99 -40.33
CA ASP A 100 22.73 1.40 -41.66
C ASP A 100 23.34 2.71 -42.17
N SER A 101 24.32 3.28 -41.44
CA SER A 101 25.17 4.35 -41.96
C SER A 101 26.14 3.72 -42.96
N GLY A 102 25.60 3.41 -44.14
CA GLY A 102 26.31 2.84 -45.25
C GLY A 102 27.55 3.66 -45.58
N THR A 103 28.65 2.93 -45.67
CA THR A 103 29.87 3.32 -46.37
C THR A 103 29.54 4.21 -47.57
N ILE A 104 29.86 5.50 -47.50
CA ILE A 104 29.94 6.34 -48.70
C ILE A 104 31.16 5.85 -49.45
N GLU A 105 30.96 4.91 -50.39
CA GLU A 105 31.99 4.56 -51.36
C GLU A 105 32.23 5.78 -52.25
N ARG A 106 33.29 6.50 -51.93
CA ARG A 106 33.84 7.58 -52.77
C ARG A 106 34.43 6.93 -54.01
N HIS A 107 33.66 6.90 -55.10
CA HIS A 107 34.21 6.63 -56.42
C HIS A 107 35.20 7.76 -56.77
N ILE A 108 36.47 7.40 -56.92
CA ILE A 108 37.54 8.22 -57.49
C ILE A 108 37.68 7.82 -58.95
#